data_AF-A0A7S2VQ16-F1
#
_entry.id   AF-A0A7S2VQ16-F1
#
_cell.length_a   1.000
_cell.length_b   1.000
_cell.length_c   1.000
_cell.angle_alpha   90.00
_cell.angle_beta   90.00
_cell.angle_gamma   90.00
#
_symmetry.space_group_name_H-M   'P 1'
#
loop_
_entity.id
_entity.type
_entity.pdbx_description
1 polymer ?
#
loop_
_entity_poly.entity_id
_entity_poly.type
_entity_poly.pdbx_seq_one_letter_code
_entity_poly.pdbx_strand_id
1 'polypeptide(L)'
;GRWDSGDKPDVKFGVQLLDDYGVRKVLSTIAPTMPRNLVVPELTSNLVAAERKDALRKFANSDFRTKAVVLLGEPDGAYKEYIQGLMLAEKQAKAESEKAAAPAKKRGEEPEEKGAKDDKGDAGEGEGQGDAEMKEGEADESKKDEAPAREEKEEEMREEKVELTAEEKALPCRTPAVPEVHERTLSKHFASFSLPSKAEGFDEVAFAWEAEDACAKMLKAWVLD
;
A
#
# COMPACT_ATOMS: atom_id res chain seq x y z
N GLY A 1 -3.90 9.04 -9.35
CA GLY A 1 -4.22 7.89 -10.21
C GLY A 1 -4.42 6.67 -9.35
N ARG A 2 -5.34 5.77 -9.72
CA ARG A 2 -5.44 4.47 -9.06
C ARG A 2 -4.31 3.60 -9.63
N TRP A 3 -3.42 3.10 -8.77
CA TRP A 3 -2.39 2.16 -9.17
C TRP A 3 -3.04 0.78 -9.33
N ASP A 4 -2.79 0.13 -10.45
CA ASP A 4 -3.41 -1.14 -10.86
C ASP A 4 -2.39 -2.28 -10.99
N SER A 5 -1.09 -1.99 -11.02
CA SER A 5 0.00 -2.96 -10.91
C SER A 5 1.28 -2.35 -10.32
N GLY A 6 2.08 -3.16 -9.61
CA GLY A 6 3.39 -2.77 -9.11
C GLY A 6 4.47 -2.62 -10.19
N ASP A 7 4.47 -3.49 -11.22
CA ASP A 7 5.50 -3.56 -12.26
C ASP A 7 5.33 -2.49 -13.36
N LYS A 8 4.13 -2.42 -13.96
CA LYS A 8 3.82 -1.52 -15.08
C LYS A 8 2.41 -0.92 -14.88
N PRO A 9 2.27 0.07 -13.97
CA PRO A 9 0.97 0.65 -13.68
C PRO A 9 0.45 1.49 -14.85
N ASP A 10 -0.79 1.27 -15.28
CA ASP A 10 -1.44 2.04 -16.35
C ASP A 10 -2.06 3.32 -15.76
N VAL A 11 -1.19 4.25 -15.35
CA VAL A 11 -1.62 5.54 -14.80
C VAL A 11 -1.75 6.56 -15.92
N LYS A 12 -2.96 7.10 -16.08
CA LYS A 12 -3.23 8.23 -16.98
C LYS A 12 -3.06 9.54 -16.21
N PHE A 13 -1.90 10.16 -16.35
CA PHE A 13 -1.60 11.49 -15.83
C PHE A 13 -2.10 12.60 -16.74
N GLY A 14 -2.52 12.29 -17.98
CA GLY A 14 -2.92 13.29 -18.97
C GLY A 14 -1.72 13.95 -19.64
N VAL A 15 -0.52 13.43 -19.40
CA VAL A 15 0.73 13.87 -20.02
C VAL A 15 1.20 12.72 -20.89
N GLN A 16 1.11 12.90 -22.20
CA GLN A 16 1.35 11.82 -23.17
C GLN A 16 2.66 11.08 -22.92
N LEU A 17 3.75 11.80 -22.65
CA LEU A 17 5.09 11.22 -22.44
C LEU A 17 5.23 10.40 -21.15
N LEU A 18 4.39 10.67 -20.14
CA LEU A 18 4.31 9.89 -18.91
C LEU A 18 3.38 8.68 -19.11
N ASP A 19 2.26 8.89 -19.80
CA ASP A 19 1.23 7.88 -20.02
C ASP A 19 1.68 6.79 -21.03
N ASP A 20 2.52 7.12 -22.01
CA ASP A 20 3.02 6.20 -23.04
C ASP A 20 4.40 5.58 -22.72
N TYR A 21 4.87 5.77 -21.48
CA TYR A 21 6.20 5.38 -21.02
C TYR A 21 7.36 6.01 -21.83
N GLY A 22 7.13 7.11 -22.55
CA GLY A 22 8.15 7.84 -23.29
C GLY A 22 9.29 8.31 -22.40
N VAL A 23 8.98 8.86 -21.21
CA VAL A 23 10.01 9.26 -20.23
C VAL A 23 10.86 8.07 -19.80
N ARG A 24 10.26 6.91 -19.54
CA ARG A 24 10.98 5.68 -19.18
C ARG A 24 11.94 5.23 -20.29
N LYS A 25 11.51 5.33 -21.56
CA LYS A 25 12.37 5.03 -22.72
C LYS A 25 13.56 5.98 -22.80
N VAL A 26 13.34 7.29 -22.64
CA VAL A 26 14.42 8.28 -22.64
C VAL A 26 15.39 8.04 -21.49
N LEU A 27 14.89 7.80 -20.28
CA LEU A 27 15.73 7.47 -19.12
C LEU A 27 16.55 6.19 -19.35
N SER A 28 15.95 5.17 -19.97
CA SER A 28 16.66 3.92 -20.30
C SER A 28 17.80 4.13 -21.30
N THR A 29 17.67 5.09 -22.21
CA THR A 29 18.72 5.45 -23.19
C THR A 29 19.85 6.26 -22.56
N ILE A 30 19.53 7.13 -21.59
CA ILE A 30 20.50 7.98 -20.92
C ILE A 30 21.19 7.24 -19.76
N ALA A 31 20.51 6.32 -19.09
CA ALA A 31 21.04 5.64 -17.90
C ALA A 31 22.46 5.05 -18.09
N PRO A 32 22.80 4.38 -19.21
CA PRO A 32 24.14 3.82 -19.41
C PRO A 32 25.27 4.86 -19.47
N THR A 33 24.97 6.16 -19.67
CA THR A 33 25.99 7.22 -19.74
C THR A 33 26.28 7.87 -18.39
N MET A 34 25.48 7.57 -17.37
CA MET A 34 25.62 8.16 -16.04
C MET A 34 26.40 7.19 -15.13
N PRO A 35 27.62 7.51 -14.65
CA PRO A 35 28.43 6.60 -13.83
C PRO A 35 27.92 6.54 -12.38
N ARG A 36 26.76 5.94 -12.17
CA ARG A 36 26.12 5.76 -10.85
C ARG A 36 25.52 4.37 -10.75
N ASN A 37 25.37 3.86 -9.54
CA ASN A 37 24.68 2.58 -9.34
C ASN A 37 23.23 2.67 -9.84
N LEU A 38 22.83 1.72 -10.68
CA LEU A 38 21.50 1.67 -11.28
C LEU A 38 20.82 0.35 -10.90
N VAL A 39 19.53 0.44 -10.61
CA VAL A 39 18.65 -0.72 -10.43
C VAL A 39 17.60 -0.65 -11.54
N VAL A 40 17.33 -1.79 -12.18
CA VAL A 40 16.30 -1.94 -13.21
C VAL A 40 15.19 -2.81 -12.62
N PRO A 41 14.22 -2.22 -11.89
CA PRO A 41 13.19 -2.97 -11.17
C PRO A 41 12.00 -3.31 -12.07
N GLU A 42 12.22 -4.06 -13.15
CA GLU A 42 11.13 -4.55 -14.02
C GLU A 42 10.89 -6.03 -13.73
N LEU A 43 9.77 -6.38 -13.11
CA LEU A 43 9.50 -7.75 -12.69
C LEU A 43 9.33 -8.67 -13.89
N THR A 44 8.40 -8.36 -14.79
CA THR A 44 8.13 -9.21 -15.97
C THR A 44 9.37 -9.33 -16.85
N SER A 45 10.04 -8.21 -17.13
CA SER A 45 11.19 -8.17 -18.03
C SER A 45 12.43 -8.83 -17.44
N ASN A 46 12.58 -8.84 -16.10
CA ASN A 46 13.65 -9.58 -15.43
C ASN A 46 13.38 -11.09 -15.34
N LEU A 47 12.14 -11.56 -15.52
CA LEU A 47 11.82 -13.00 -15.54
C LEU A 47 11.92 -13.61 -16.94
N VAL A 48 11.88 -12.82 -18.00
CA VAL A 48 11.98 -13.28 -19.40
C VAL A 48 13.41 -13.14 -19.92
N ALA A 49 14.06 -14.27 -20.27
CA ALA A 49 15.46 -14.28 -20.72
C ALA A 49 15.75 -13.39 -21.95
N ALA A 50 14.80 -13.32 -22.90
CA ALA A 50 14.96 -12.45 -24.07
C ALA A 50 15.01 -10.96 -23.68
N GLU A 51 14.13 -10.54 -22.76
CA GLU A 51 14.06 -9.15 -22.30
C GLU A 51 15.26 -8.78 -21.42
N ARG A 52 15.77 -9.72 -20.61
CA ARG A 52 17.04 -9.54 -19.88
C ARG A 52 18.22 -9.28 -20.81
N LYS A 53 18.35 -10.07 -21.88
CA LYS A 53 19.41 -9.86 -22.89
C LYS A 53 19.28 -8.49 -23.56
N ASP A 54 18.06 -8.06 -23.87
CA ASP A 54 17.82 -6.73 -24.45
C ASP A 54 18.11 -5.59 -23.46
N ALA A 55 17.87 -5.79 -22.16
CA ALA A 55 18.30 -4.85 -21.14
C ALA A 55 19.82 -4.77 -21.04
N LEU A 56 20.52 -5.91 -21.00
CA LEU A 56 21.99 -5.99 -20.93
C LEU A 56 22.68 -5.32 -22.12
N ARG A 57 22.11 -5.45 -23.34
CA ARG A 57 22.65 -4.79 -24.55
C ARG A 57 22.78 -3.27 -24.40
N LYS A 58 21.92 -2.64 -23.61
CA LYS A 58 21.98 -1.18 -23.37
C LYS A 58 23.20 -0.79 -22.52
N PHE A 59 23.72 -1.71 -21.73
CA PHE A 59 24.87 -1.52 -20.84
C PHE A 59 26.14 -2.21 -21.35
N ALA A 60 26.11 -2.85 -22.52
CA ALA A 60 27.25 -3.61 -23.04
C ALA A 60 28.47 -2.74 -23.39
N ASN A 61 28.25 -1.46 -23.69
CA ASN A 61 29.31 -0.51 -24.09
C ASN A 61 29.67 0.50 -23.00
N SER A 62 29.25 0.24 -21.75
CA SER A 62 29.50 1.14 -20.63
C SER A 62 30.38 0.46 -19.58
N ASP A 63 31.06 1.25 -18.74
CA ASP A 63 31.98 0.76 -17.69
C ASP A 63 31.23 0.15 -16.49
N PHE A 64 30.05 -0.42 -16.74
CA PHE A 64 29.18 -0.97 -15.73
C PHE A 64 29.44 -2.44 -15.49
N ARG A 65 29.52 -2.80 -14.21
CA ARG A 65 29.42 -4.20 -13.78
C ARG A 65 27.96 -4.60 -13.66
N THR A 66 27.55 -5.59 -14.43
CA THR A 66 26.19 -6.13 -14.47
C THR A 66 26.04 -7.28 -13.47
N LYS A 67 25.10 -7.13 -12.53
CA LYS A 67 24.80 -8.15 -11.52
C LYS A 67 23.32 -8.43 -11.48
N ALA A 68 22.94 -9.69 -11.66
CA ALA A 68 21.60 -10.18 -11.38
C ALA A 68 21.55 -10.71 -9.94
N VAL A 69 20.56 -10.26 -9.17
CA VAL A 69 20.28 -10.78 -7.82
C VAL A 69 18.94 -11.47 -7.83
N VAL A 70 18.92 -12.75 -7.48
CA VAL A 70 17.73 -13.59 -7.42
C VAL A 70 17.25 -13.68 -5.97
N LEU A 71 16.00 -13.27 -5.77
CA LEU A 71 15.28 -13.31 -4.50
C LEU A 71 14.11 -14.27 -4.67
N LEU A 72 14.33 -15.55 -4.36
CA LEU A 72 13.31 -16.59 -4.46
C LEU A 72 13.50 -17.59 -3.32
N GLY A 73 12.39 -18.00 -2.70
CA GLY A 73 12.40 -18.91 -1.56
C GLY A 73 12.23 -18.19 -0.23
N GLU A 74 12.78 -18.79 0.83
CA GLU A 74 12.63 -18.27 2.18
C GLU A 74 13.57 -17.07 2.39
N PRO A 75 13.05 -15.89 2.75
CA PRO A 75 13.88 -14.72 2.95
C PRO A 75 14.79 -14.85 4.16
N ASP A 76 15.89 -14.09 4.14
CA ASP A 76 16.79 -13.98 5.28
C ASP A 76 16.12 -13.31 6.50
N GLY A 77 16.76 -13.46 7.67
CA GLY A 77 16.23 -12.91 8.92
C GLY A 77 16.10 -11.38 8.88
N ALA A 78 17.05 -10.70 8.23
CA ALA A 78 17.04 -9.24 8.13
C ALA A 78 15.83 -8.73 7.33
N TYR A 79 15.49 -9.38 6.22
CA TYR A 79 14.31 -9.04 5.44
C TYR A 79 13.01 -9.34 6.21
N LYS A 80 12.95 -10.47 6.94
CA LYS A 80 11.79 -10.79 7.79
C LYS A 80 11.55 -9.72 8.85
N GLU A 81 12.59 -9.29 9.55
CA GLU A 81 12.50 -8.22 10.55
C GLU A 81 12.04 -6.90 9.92
N TYR A 82 12.58 -6.55 8.75
CA TYR A 82 12.17 -5.36 8.00
C TYR A 82 10.69 -5.39 7.63
N ILE A 83 10.20 -6.50 7.08
CA ILE A 83 8.80 -6.66 6.69
C ILE A 83 7.88 -6.66 7.92
N GLN A 84 8.28 -7.31 9.01
CA GLN A 84 7.53 -7.27 10.28
C GLN A 84 7.45 -5.83 10.82
N GLY A 85 8.52 -5.04 10.73
CA GLY A 85 8.50 -3.62 11.08
C GLY A 85 7.49 -2.83 10.24
N LEU A 86 7.44 -3.05 8.93
CA LEU A 86 6.46 -2.40 8.05
C LEU A 86 5.01 -2.82 8.37
N MET A 87 4.76 -4.11 8.58
CA MET A 87 3.42 -4.61 8.91
C MET A 87 2.91 -4.04 10.24
N LEU A 88 3.79 -3.94 11.24
CA LEU A 88 3.47 -3.33 12.52
C LEU A 88 3.14 -1.84 12.35
N ALA A 89 3.94 -1.10 11.58
CA ALA A 89 3.68 0.31 11.29
C ALA A 89 2.36 0.54 10.55
N GLU A 90 2.02 -0.31 9.58
CA GLU A 90 0.76 -0.23 8.85
C GLU A 90 -0.45 -0.53 9.75
N LYS A 91 -0.33 -1.51 10.64
CA LYS A 91 -1.37 -1.87 11.61
C LYS A 91 -1.61 -0.75 12.62
N GLN A 92 -0.53 -0.12 13.09
CA GLN A 92 -0.59 1.07 13.95
C GLN A 92 -1.26 2.25 13.24
N ALA A 93 -0.81 2.58 12.02
CA ALA A 93 -1.40 3.67 11.23
C ALA A 93 -2.88 3.43 10.92
N LYS A 94 -3.28 2.19 10.64
CA LYS A 94 -4.68 1.83 10.43
C LYS A 94 -5.50 2.04 11.71
N ALA A 95 -5.02 1.53 12.84
CA ALA A 95 -5.68 1.70 14.14
C ALA A 95 -5.84 3.18 14.53
N GLU A 96 -4.81 4.00 14.27
CA GLU A 96 -4.87 5.45 14.49
C GLU A 96 -5.87 6.13 13.55
N SER A 97 -5.90 5.78 12.26
CA SER A 97 -6.85 6.35 11.31
C SER A 97 -8.31 5.98 11.63
N GLU A 98 -8.56 4.77 12.12
CA GLU A 98 -9.88 4.32 12.56
C GLU A 98 -10.33 5.06 13.83
N LYS A 99 -9.42 5.26 14.79
CA LYS A 99 -9.66 6.08 15.99
C LYS A 99 -9.95 7.54 15.62
N ALA A 100 -9.24 8.11 14.65
CA ALA A 100 -9.46 9.48 14.18
C ALA A 100 -10.76 9.65 13.35
N ALA A 101 -11.21 8.60 12.65
CA ALA A 101 -12.44 8.62 11.87
C ALA A 101 -13.73 8.39 12.71
N ALA A 102 -13.61 7.79 13.89
CA ALA A 102 -14.74 7.55 14.81
C ALA A 102 -15.49 8.83 15.26
N PRO A 103 -14.84 9.94 15.67
CA PRO A 103 -15.56 11.17 16.05
C PRO A 103 -16.23 11.87 14.86
N ALA A 104 -15.71 11.70 13.63
CA ALA A 104 -16.31 12.27 12.42
C ALA A 104 -17.61 11.57 12.01
N LYS A 105 -17.72 10.25 12.25
CA LYS A 105 -18.96 9.49 12.00
C LYS A 105 -20.04 9.80 13.04
N LYS A 106 -19.69 9.89 14.33
CA LYS A 106 -20.66 10.22 15.39
C LYS A 106 -21.28 11.62 15.25
N ARG A 107 -20.56 12.59 14.69
CA ARG A 107 -21.06 13.96 14.47
C ARG A 107 -21.94 14.11 13.22
N GLY A 108 -21.95 13.12 12.32
CA GLY A 108 -22.77 13.11 11.10
C GLY A 108 -24.17 12.52 11.28
N GLU A 109 -24.40 11.73 12.34
CA GLU A 109 -25.69 11.08 12.62
C GLU A 109 -26.59 11.88 13.59
N GLU A 110 -26.08 12.92 14.25
CA GLU A 110 -26.84 13.72 15.23
C GLU A 110 -27.69 14.91 14.73
N PRO A 111 -27.60 15.45 13.49
CA PRO A 111 -28.41 16.63 13.13
C PRO A 111 -29.82 16.33 12.56
N GLU A 112 -30.20 15.08 12.25
CA GLU A 112 -31.53 14.82 11.64
C GLU A 112 -32.70 14.70 12.64
N GLU A 113 -32.47 14.48 13.94
CA GLU A 113 -33.58 14.33 14.90
C GLU A 113 -34.11 15.63 15.52
N LYS A 114 -33.44 16.78 15.30
CA LYS A 114 -33.88 18.09 15.83
C LYS A 114 -34.56 18.99 14.80
N GLY A 115 -34.61 18.61 13.52
CA GLY A 115 -35.25 19.40 12.45
C GLY A 115 -36.72 19.08 12.17
N ALA A 116 -37.28 18.02 12.75
CA ALA A 116 -38.62 17.53 12.40
C ALA A 116 -39.76 18.03 13.32
N LYS A 117 -39.52 19.03 14.18
CA LYS A 117 -40.54 19.54 15.14
C LYS A 117 -40.97 20.99 14.95
N ASP A 118 -40.46 21.71 13.94
CA ASP A 118 -40.78 23.13 13.68
C ASP A 118 -41.58 23.39 12.39
N ASP A 119 -42.21 22.38 11.79
CA ASP A 119 -43.07 22.55 10.59
C ASP A 119 -44.51 22.09 10.84
N LYS A 120 -45.13 22.62 11.90
CA LYS A 120 -46.58 22.48 12.12
C LYS A 120 -47.16 23.65 12.90
N GLY A 121 -47.15 24.83 12.28
CA GLY A 121 -47.75 26.01 12.91
C GLY A 121 -47.68 27.28 12.06
N ASP A 122 -48.10 27.25 10.80
CA ASP A 122 -48.45 28.49 10.09
C ASP A 122 -49.68 28.26 9.19
N ALA A 123 -50.85 28.51 9.79
CA ALA A 123 -52.12 28.77 9.11
C ALA A 123 -53.10 29.35 10.15
N GLY A 124 -53.07 30.65 10.37
CA GLY A 124 -54.04 31.34 11.22
C GLY A 124 -53.69 32.80 11.51
N GLU A 125 -54.43 33.71 10.87
CA GLU A 125 -54.43 35.17 10.99
C GLU A 125 -54.45 35.72 12.43
N GLY A 126 -53.94 36.94 12.63
CA GLY A 126 -54.46 37.83 13.68
C GLY A 126 -53.47 38.86 14.25
N GLU A 127 -53.78 40.14 14.02
CA GLU A 127 -53.16 41.33 14.62
C GLU A 127 -53.13 41.31 16.16
N GLY A 128 -52.11 41.91 16.80
CA GLY A 128 -52.17 42.19 18.24
C GLY A 128 -50.86 42.56 18.94
N GLN A 129 -50.71 43.87 19.17
CA GLN A 129 -49.81 44.62 20.04
C GLN A 129 -49.53 44.04 21.46
N GLY A 130 -48.30 44.21 22.01
CA GLY A 130 -48.09 44.34 23.47
C GLY A 130 -46.88 43.63 24.12
N ASP A 131 -45.88 44.43 24.52
CA ASP A 131 -45.09 44.49 25.78
C ASP A 131 -44.84 43.28 26.74
N ALA A 132 -43.67 43.35 27.42
CA ALA A 132 -43.31 42.85 28.77
C ALA A 132 -42.50 41.54 28.97
N GLU A 133 -41.20 41.73 29.27
CA GLU A 133 -40.42 41.34 30.47
C GLU A 133 -40.50 39.96 31.19
N MET A 134 -39.29 39.47 31.54
CA MET A 134 -38.86 38.56 32.64
C MET A 134 -39.33 37.09 32.72
N LYS A 135 -38.36 36.14 32.78
CA LYS A 135 -37.90 35.50 34.04
C LYS A 135 -36.76 34.46 33.87
N GLU A 136 -35.79 34.56 34.78
CA GLU A 136 -34.72 33.60 35.13
C GLU A 136 -35.22 32.20 35.61
N GLY A 137 -34.33 31.21 35.57
CA GLY A 137 -34.09 30.35 36.75
C GLY A 137 -33.94 28.82 36.56
N GLU A 138 -32.69 28.35 36.67
CA GLU A 138 -32.16 27.09 37.26
C GLU A 138 -32.90 25.72 37.19
N ALA A 139 -32.15 24.70 36.73
CA ALA A 139 -32.14 23.30 37.24
C ALA A 139 -30.85 22.59 36.75
N ASP A 140 -29.82 22.41 37.59
CA ASP A 140 -29.57 21.22 38.45
C ASP A 140 -29.05 20.00 37.63
N GLU A 141 -27.75 19.82 37.42
CA GLU A 141 -26.71 19.34 38.36
C GLU A 141 -26.88 17.87 38.82
N SER A 142 -26.81 16.88 37.90
CA SER A 142 -26.64 15.45 38.28
C SER A 142 -26.04 14.52 37.20
N LYS A 143 -24.95 14.91 36.52
CA LYS A 143 -24.26 14.00 35.56
C LYS A 143 -22.73 14.10 35.58
N LYS A 144 -22.09 14.09 36.75
CA LYS A 144 -20.62 14.30 36.84
C LYS A 144 -19.80 13.16 37.46
N ASP A 145 -20.39 12.00 37.78
CA ASP A 145 -19.65 10.94 38.50
C ASP A 145 -19.50 9.58 37.77
N GLU A 146 -19.94 9.44 36.52
CA GLU A 146 -19.78 8.18 35.75
C GLU A 146 -18.77 8.25 34.58
N ALA A 147 -18.21 9.43 34.30
CA ALA A 147 -17.27 9.62 33.20
C ALA A 147 -15.85 9.04 33.43
N PRO A 148 -15.19 9.21 34.60
CA PRO A 148 -13.77 8.90 34.71
C PRO A 148 -13.48 7.38 34.73
N ALA A 149 -14.40 6.57 35.25
CA ALA A 149 -14.21 5.11 35.36
C ALA A 149 -14.42 4.35 34.02
N ARG A 150 -15.09 4.98 33.05
CA ARG A 150 -15.27 4.43 31.70
C ARG A 150 -14.12 4.85 30.78
N GLU A 151 -13.56 6.04 30.98
CA GLU A 151 -12.37 6.52 30.27
C GLU A 151 -11.10 5.74 30.67
N GLU A 152 -10.88 5.46 31.97
CA GLU A 152 -9.72 4.65 32.40
C GLU A 152 -9.74 3.21 31.87
N LYS A 153 -10.92 2.58 31.74
CA LYS A 153 -11.06 1.25 31.13
C LYS A 153 -10.95 1.25 29.60
N GLU A 154 -11.33 2.35 28.93
CA GLU A 154 -11.09 2.52 27.49
C GLU A 154 -9.62 2.87 27.19
N GLU A 155 -8.91 3.51 28.12
CA GLU A 155 -7.46 3.77 28.02
C GLU A 155 -6.62 2.49 28.27
N GLU A 156 -6.97 1.66 29.26
CA GLU A 156 -6.31 0.36 29.47
C GLU A 156 -6.55 -0.64 28.31
N MET A 157 -7.70 -0.58 27.64
CA MET A 157 -7.92 -1.33 26.39
C MET A 157 -7.26 -0.70 25.15
N ARG A 158 -6.85 0.58 25.20
CA ARG A 158 -6.28 1.32 24.07
C ARG A 158 -4.79 1.09 23.88
N GLU A 159 -4.09 0.68 24.93
CA GLU A 159 -2.69 0.22 24.90
C GLU A 159 -2.58 -1.27 24.64
N GLU A 160 -3.61 -1.91 24.06
CA GLU A 160 -3.44 -3.25 23.53
C GLU A 160 -2.38 -3.20 22.42
N LYS A 161 -1.16 -3.52 22.84
CA LYS A 161 0.06 -3.45 22.09
C LYS A 161 -0.21 -4.18 20.79
N VAL A 162 -0.23 -3.42 19.69
CA VAL A 162 -0.46 -3.95 18.35
C VAL A 162 0.72 -4.84 18.01
N GLU A 163 0.64 -6.09 18.46
CA GLU A 163 1.63 -7.11 18.19
C GLU A 163 1.21 -7.87 16.92
N LEU A 164 2.21 -8.27 16.14
CA LEU A 164 1.98 -9.17 15.03
C LEU A 164 1.62 -10.55 15.57
N THR A 165 0.55 -11.14 15.03
CA THR A 165 0.16 -12.50 15.37
C THR A 165 1.24 -13.50 14.92
N ALA A 166 1.23 -14.71 15.48
CA ALA A 166 2.15 -15.77 15.05
C ALA A 166 1.98 -16.10 13.54
N GLU A 167 0.76 -15.97 13.02
CA GLU A 167 0.45 -16.14 11.60
C GLU A 167 1.06 -15.03 10.74
N GLU A 168 0.96 -13.76 11.17
CA GLU A 168 1.55 -12.61 10.46
C GLU A 168 3.08 -12.69 10.41
N LYS A 169 3.73 -13.23 11.46
CA LYS A 169 5.18 -13.45 11.50
C LYS A 169 5.66 -14.60 10.61
N ALA A 170 4.78 -15.55 10.29
CA ALA A 170 5.09 -16.69 9.43
C ALA A 170 4.99 -16.36 7.94
N LEU A 171 4.41 -15.21 7.57
CA LEU A 171 4.34 -14.78 6.19
C LEU A 171 5.76 -14.40 5.68
N PRO A 172 6.24 -15.01 4.59
CA PRO A 172 7.56 -14.67 4.03
C PRO A 172 7.57 -13.26 3.44
N CYS A 173 6.42 -12.75 2.98
CA CYS A 173 6.28 -11.41 2.45
C CYS A 173 4.88 -10.85 2.71
N ARG A 174 4.76 -9.51 2.66
CA ARG A 174 3.48 -8.83 2.77
C ARG A 174 2.66 -9.05 1.49
N THR A 175 1.36 -9.30 1.64
CA THR A 175 0.42 -9.27 0.51
C THR A 175 0.09 -7.81 0.15
N PRO A 176 0.48 -7.31 -1.04
CA PRO A 176 0.15 -5.95 -1.44
C PRO A 176 -1.35 -5.81 -1.77
N ALA A 177 -1.89 -4.60 -1.62
CA ALA A 177 -3.29 -4.30 -1.97
C ALA A 177 -3.56 -4.29 -3.49
N VAL A 178 -2.50 -4.19 -4.29
CA VAL A 178 -2.52 -4.16 -5.76
C VAL A 178 -1.62 -5.30 -6.24
N PRO A 179 -2.02 -6.08 -7.25
CA PRO A 179 -1.17 -7.14 -7.78
C PRO A 179 0.15 -6.58 -8.34
N GLU A 180 1.24 -7.32 -8.19
CA GLU A 180 2.53 -6.89 -8.75
C GLU A 180 2.50 -6.83 -10.28
N VAL A 181 1.94 -7.86 -10.92
CA VAL A 181 1.80 -7.95 -12.38
C VAL A 181 0.32 -8.09 -12.74
N HIS A 182 -0.11 -7.41 -13.80
CA HIS A 182 -1.44 -7.62 -14.37
C HIS A 182 -1.65 -9.09 -14.78
N GLU A 183 -2.81 -9.65 -14.49
CA GLU A 183 -3.17 -11.03 -14.87
C GLU A 183 -2.98 -11.28 -16.37
N ARG A 184 -3.39 -10.34 -17.23
CA ARG A 184 -3.17 -10.42 -18.69
C ARG A 184 -1.70 -10.56 -19.07
N THR A 185 -0.81 -9.83 -18.38
CA THR A 185 0.63 -9.88 -18.61
C THR A 185 1.20 -11.19 -18.07
N LEU A 186 0.78 -11.60 -16.88
CA LEU A 186 1.18 -12.87 -16.27
C LEU A 186 0.82 -14.03 -17.20
N SER A 187 -0.44 -14.17 -17.60
CA SER A 187 -0.92 -15.24 -18.48
C SER A 187 -0.23 -15.27 -19.84
N LYS A 188 0.29 -14.13 -20.32
CA LYS A 188 1.03 -14.06 -21.58
C LYS A 188 2.49 -14.53 -21.44
N HIS A 189 3.12 -14.27 -20.31
CA HIS A 189 4.57 -14.39 -20.15
C HIS A 189 5.02 -15.50 -19.19
N PHE A 190 4.16 -16.02 -18.30
CA PHE A 190 4.54 -16.95 -17.24
C PHE A 190 5.27 -18.20 -17.74
N ALA A 191 4.84 -18.75 -18.88
CA ALA A 191 5.48 -19.92 -19.51
C ALA A 191 6.91 -19.63 -20.03
N SER A 192 7.27 -18.35 -20.20
CA SER A 192 8.61 -17.91 -20.60
C SER A 192 9.48 -17.49 -19.41
N PHE A 193 9.01 -17.62 -18.17
CA PHE A 193 9.77 -17.23 -16.99
C PHE A 193 10.96 -18.17 -16.78
N SER A 194 12.10 -17.59 -16.44
CA SER A 194 13.37 -18.28 -16.29
C SER A 194 14.28 -17.55 -15.32
N LEU A 195 15.16 -18.29 -14.65
CA LEU A 195 16.21 -17.70 -13.82
C LEU A 195 17.31 -17.09 -14.70
N PRO A 196 17.95 -16.00 -14.26
CA PRO A 196 19.08 -15.41 -14.98
C PRO A 196 20.26 -16.38 -15.02
N SER A 197 20.97 -16.40 -16.15
CA SER A 197 22.17 -17.22 -16.34
C SER A 197 23.35 -16.38 -16.82
N LYS A 198 24.58 -16.77 -16.46
CA LYS A 198 25.81 -16.10 -16.96
C LYS A 198 25.91 -16.12 -18.49
N ALA A 199 25.31 -17.11 -19.15
CA ALA A 199 25.25 -17.20 -20.61
C ALA A 199 24.50 -16.04 -21.28
N GLU A 200 23.74 -15.25 -20.52
CA GLU A 200 23.05 -14.05 -21.00
C GLU A 200 23.96 -12.81 -21.06
N GLY A 201 25.14 -12.86 -20.43
CA GLY A 201 26.10 -11.75 -20.41
C GLY A 201 26.17 -10.98 -19.08
N PHE A 202 25.64 -11.53 -17.98
CA PHE A 202 25.85 -10.97 -16.64
C PHE A 202 27.27 -11.25 -16.13
N ASP A 203 27.91 -10.26 -15.51
CA ASP A 203 29.20 -10.45 -14.83
C ASP A 203 29.03 -11.31 -13.56
N GLU A 204 27.91 -11.15 -12.87
CA GLU A 204 27.57 -11.89 -11.65
C GLU A 204 26.09 -12.25 -11.61
N VAL A 205 25.79 -13.49 -11.22
CA VAL A 205 24.46 -13.93 -10.83
C VAL A 205 24.56 -14.39 -9.38
N ALA A 206 23.84 -13.72 -8.48
CA ALA A 206 23.84 -14.00 -7.06
C ALA A 206 22.45 -14.45 -6.62
N PHE A 207 22.39 -15.54 -5.87
CA PHE A 207 21.16 -16.02 -5.24
C PHE A 207 21.20 -15.64 -3.76
N ALA A 208 20.29 -14.76 -3.35
CA ALA A 208 20.39 -14.08 -2.05
C ALA A 208 19.67 -14.82 -0.92
N TRP A 209 18.67 -15.64 -1.24
CA TRP A 209 17.83 -16.32 -0.25
C TRP A 209 18.07 -17.82 -0.24
N GLU A 210 17.86 -18.48 -1.39
CA GLU A 210 18.07 -19.91 -1.54
C GLU A 210 19.11 -20.22 -2.62
N ALA A 211 19.64 -21.44 -2.64
CA ALA A 211 20.58 -21.87 -3.68
C ALA A 211 19.90 -21.95 -5.07
N GLU A 212 20.71 -21.90 -6.13
CA GLU A 212 20.26 -21.95 -7.52
C GLU A 212 19.34 -23.14 -7.81
N ASP A 213 19.71 -24.35 -7.36
CA ASP A 213 18.92 -25.56 -7.57
C ASP A 213 17.56 -25.52 -6.89
N ALA A 214 17.48 -24.92 -5.69
CA ALA A 214 16.22 -24.74 -4.98
C ALA A 214 15.33 -23.74 -5.71
N CYS A 215 15.90 -22.58 -6.10
CA CYS A 215 15.21 -21.58 -6.91
C CYS A 215 14.66 -22.18 -8.21
N ALA A 216 15.45 -23.01 -8.91
CA ALA A 216 15.06 -23.63 -10.17
C ALA A 216 13.90 -24.62 -10.00
N LYS A 217 13.89 -25.37 -8.90
CA LYS A 217 12.77 -26.28 -8.57
C LYS A 217 11.50 -25.50 -8.24
N MET A 218 11.61 -24.45 -7.44
CA MET A 218 10.46 -23.62 -7.05
C MET A 218 9.83 -22.94 -8.26
N LEU A 219 10.64 -22.32 -9.12
CA LEU A 219 10.13 -21.67 -10.33
C LEU A 219 9.46 -22.69 -11.27
N LYS A 220 10.06 -23.88 -11.46
CA LYS A 220 9.46 -24.92 -12.29
C LYS A 220 8.15 -25.44 -11.74
N ALA A 221 8.05 -25.67 -10.43
CA ALA A 221 6.80 -26.08 -9.80
C ALA A 221 5.71 -25.01 -10.02
N TRP A 222 6.04 -23.74 -9.76
CA TRP A 222 5.10 -22.63 -9.93
C TRP A 222 4.63 -22.42 -11.38
N VAL A 223 5.46 -22.69 -12.40
CA VAL A 223 5.05 -22.58 -13.80
C VAL A 223 4.14 -23.75 -14.24
N LEU A 224 4.23 -24.90 -13.56
CA LEU A 224 3.52 -26.13 -13.93
C LEU A 224 2.22 -26.37 -13.14
N ASP A 225 2.10 -25.77 -11.95
CA ASP A 225 0.89 -25.77 -11.11
C ASP A 225 -0.20 -24.83 -11.68
#